data_AF-A0A2N2NVV4-F1
#
_entry.id   AF-A0A2N2NVV4-F1
#
_cell.length_a   1.000
_cell.length_b   1.000
_cell.length_c   1.000
_cell.angle_alpha   90.00
_cell.angle_beta   90.00
_cell.angle_gamma   90.00
#
_symmetry.space_group_name_H-M   'P 1'
#
loop_
_entity.id
_entity.type
_entity.pdbx_description
1 polymer ?
#
loop_
_entity_poly.entity_id
_entity_poly.type
_entity_poly.pdbx_seq_one_letter_code
_entity_poly.pdbx_strand_id
1 'polypeptide(L)'
;MDNDELINKNDEEKLEPEQDQIDEPSQDAIQEHLEESENEIEQPMDSTTEEPSDLHIPPVIKEEPEEKKMPDWLRKGLIFTGAGILLLLIGYLISFFITTVPSQKAYQTVLQELNNKENELNNLHAQFDQVSNDLQDTQNNLDRIQQDYQTLENNHQQLIANSEFNQTLIDMKYEIGLARFALLNEDLLSARQAIILAREQFEKIRILLDADISSGIQDRLEDIQRIVRTDPEKALDELRTLSENLERIPLK
;
A
#
# COMPACT_ATOMS: atom_id res chain seq x y z
N MET A 1 -25.01 -38.24 26.26
CA MET A 1 -26.15 -37.32 26.25
C MET A 1 -25.94 -36.44 25.05
N ASP A 2 -26.47 -36.96 23.95
CA ASP A 2 -26.64 -36.27 22.68
C ASP A 2 -27.54 -35.04 22.88
N ASN A 3 -27.26 -33.98 22.13
CA ASN A 3 -28.30 -33.20 21.49
C ASN A 3 -27.64 -32.35 20.40
N ASP A 4 -27.79 -32.87 19.18
CA ASP A 4 -27.89 -32.08 17.96
C ASP A 4 -28.96 -31.00 18.12
N GLU A 5 -28.68 -29.78 17.66
CA GLU A 5 -29.70 -29.01 16.95
C GLU A 5 -29.05 -28.16 15.85
N LEU A 6 -29.33 -28.61 14.63
CA LEU A 6 -29.12 -27.97 13.34
C LEU A 6 -30.14 -26.84 13.11
N ILE A 7 -29.94 -26.11 12.00
CA ILE A 7 -30.88 -25.22 11.24
C ILE A 7 -30.62 -23.73 11.53
N ASN A 8 -30.43 -22.79 10.59
CA ASN A 8 -30.40 -22.68 9.11
C ASN A 8 -29.58 -21.39 8.84
N LYS A 9 -28.63 -21.30 7.90
CA LYS A 9 -28.79 -21.18 6.44
C LYS A 9 -29.65 -19.98 6.00
N ASN A 10 -28.99 -18.85 5.72
CA ASN A 10 -29.12 -18.02 4.52
C ASN A 10 -28.46 -16.67 4.81
N ASP A 11 -27.46 -16.32 4.02
CA ASP A 11 -27.17 -14.98 3.46
C ASP A 11 -25.73 -14.98 2.92
N GLU A 12 -25.49 -15.82 1.90
CA GLU A 12 -24.38 -15.64 0.97
C GLU A 12 -24.88 -14.76 -0.18
N GLU A 13 -24.90 -13.44 0.03
CA GLU A 13 -25.00 -12.48 -1.07
C GLU A 13 -23.66 -12.39 -1.80
N LYS A 14 -23.56 -13.22 -2.86
CA LYS A 14 -23.33 -12.79 -4.24
C LYS A 14 -22.47 -11.52 -4.44
N LEU A 15 -21.18 -11.70 -4.72
CA LEU A 15 -20.39 -10.81 -5.57
C LEU A 15 -19.53 -11.65 -6.53
N GLU A 16 -20.07 -11.87 -7.73
CA GLU A 16 -19.33 -12.30 -8.91
C GLU A 16 -18.41 -11.16 -9.39
N PRO A 17 -17.14 -11.40 -9.76
CA PRO A 17 -16.43 -10.48 -10.62
C PRO A 17 -16.74 -10.83 -12.08
N GLU A 18 -17.53 -9.96 -12.73
CA GLU A 18 -17.62 -9.89 -14.20
C GLU A 18 -16.21 -9.68 -14.78
N GLN A 19 -15.72 -10.70 -15.49
CA GLN A 19 -14.79 -10.51 -16.59
C GLN A 19 -15.62 -10.06 -17.79
N ASP A 20 -15.30 -8.88 -18.33
CA ASP A 20 -15.58 -8.60 -19.73
C ASP A 20 -14.30 -8.04 -20.38
N GLN A 21 -13.69 -8.93 -21.17
CA GLN A 21 -12.80 -8.60 -22.28
C GLN A 21 -13.68 -8.15 -23.45
N ILE A 22 -13.35 -7.02 -24.07
CA ILE A 22 -13.57 -6.84 -25.51
C ILE A 22 -12.35 -6.12 -26.09
N ASP A 23 -11.61 -6.89 -26.90
CA ASP A 23 -10.63 -6.51 -27.90
C ASP A 23 -11.22 -5.50 -28.93
N GLU A 24 -10.50 -4.67 -29.66
CA GLU A 24 -9.56 -5.00 -30.75
C GLU A 24 -9.17 -3.67 -31.48
N PRO A 25 -8.42 -3.63 -32.61
CA PRO A 25 -6.99 -3.29 -32.68
C PRO A 25 -6.69 -2.04 -33.55
N SER A 26 -5.41 -1.61 -33.61
CA SER A 26 -4.67 -1.07 -34.79
C SER A 26 -3.27 -0.66 -34.32
N GLN A 27 -2.20 -1.41 -34.60
CA GLN A 27 -1.33 -1.30 -35.79
C GLN A 27 -0.86 0.13 -36.08
N ASP A 28 0.41 0.43 -35.75
CA ASP A 28 1.42 0.70 -36.79
C ASP A 28 2.84 0.88 -36.20
N ALA A 29 3.81 0.72 -37.11
CA ALA A 29 5.25 1.03 -37.00
C ALA A 29 6.20 -0.12 -36.60
N ILE A 30 6.43 -0.98 -37.59
CA ILE A 30 7.69 -1.68 -37.88
C ILE A 30 8.80 -0.64 -38.17
N GLN A 31 10.01 -0.81 -37.63
CA GLN A 31 11.21 -0.78 -38.48
C GLN A 31 12.44 -1.40 -37.81
N GLU A 32 12.92 -2.48 -38.44
CA GLU A 32 14.32 -2.88 -38.49
C GLU A 32 15.20 -1.69 -38.92
N HIS A 33 16.39 -1.56 -38.32
CA HIS A 33 17.54 -1.22 -39.14
C HIS A 33 18.83 -1.83 -38.58
N LEU A 34 19.46 -2.57 -39.48
CA LEU A 34 20.83 -3.05 -39.52
C LEU A 34 21.76 -1.83 -39.62
N GLU A 35 22.77 -1.68 -38.78
CA GLU A 35 23.90 -0.79 -39.10
C GLU A 35 25.21 -1.60 -39.06
N GLU A 36 25.59 -1.99 -40.27
CA GLU A 36 26.97 -2.13 -40.74
C GLU A 36 27.52 -0.72 -41.09
N SER A 37 28.84 -0.63 -41.26
CA SER A 37 29.68 0.56 -41.55
C SER A 37 30.25 1.23 -40.29
N GLU A 38 31.51 1.62 -40.16
CA GLU A 38 32.53 2.05 -41.14
C GLU A 38 33.87 2.07 -40.34
N ASN A 39 35.04 1.71 -40.87
CA ASN A 39 35.83 2.63 -41.67
C ASN A 39 37.03 1.93 -42.32
N GLU A 40 37.08 2.09 -43.63
CA GLU A 40 38.19 1.92 -44.55
C GLU A 40 38.64 3.33 -44.97
N ILE A 41 39.94 3.66 -44.88
CA ILE A 41 40.60 4.85 -45.47
C ILE A 41 42.09 4.44 -45.55
N GLU A 42 42.89 4.51 -46.62
CA GLU A 42 42.89 5.01 -48.02
C GLU A 42 44.08 4.25 -48.70
N GLN A 43 43.99 3.63 -49.89
CA GLN A 43 44.02 4.18 -51.26
C GLN A 43 45.31 4.98 -51.66
N PRO A 44 45.66 5.13 -52.96
CA PRO A 44 45.85 4.11 -54.03
C PRO A 44 46.98 4.51 -55.03
N MET A 45 46.92 3.94 -56.25
CA MET A 45 47.44 4.38 -57.57
C MET A 45 48.79 3.80 -58.03
N ASP A 46 49.01 3.38 -59.27
CA ASP A 46 48.23 3.28 -60.54
C ASP A 46 49.27 2.76 -61.57
N SER A 47 49.08 1.77 -62.43
CA SER A 47 48.55 1.82 -63.81
C SER A 47 49.34 0.73 -64.60
N THR A 48 48.71 -0.24 -65.28
CA THR A 48 48.41 -0.27 -66.73
C THR A 48 49.71 -0.27 -67.59
N THR A 49 49.99 -1.06 -68.64
CA THR A 49 49.42 -2.17 -69.44
C THR A 49 50.44 -2.40 -70.59
N GLU A 50 50.30 -3.48 -71.36
CA GLU A 50 50.78 -3.68 -72.76
C GLU A 50 52.14 -4.35 -73.04
N GLU A 51 52.04 -5.64 -73.43
CA GLU A 51 52.78 -6.34 -74.50
C GLU A 51 52.62 -5.63 -75.87
N PRO A 52 53.36 -5.93 -76.98
CA PRO A 52 54.21 -7.11 -77.24
C PRO A 52 55.55 -6.88 -78.02
N SER A 53 56.32 -7.97 -78.11
CA SER A 53 57.23 -8.42 -79.18
C SER A 53 58.20 -7.44 -79.88
N ASP A 54 59.51 -7.74 -79.84
CA ASP A 54 60.09 -8.51 -80.95
C ASP A 54 61.51 -9.07 -80.70
N LEU A 55 61.71 -10.24 -81.29
CA LEU A 55 62.94 -11.00 -81.47
C LEU A 55 64.15 -10.12 -81.87
N HIS A 56 65.32 -10.39 -81.28
CA HIS A 56 66.53 -10.72 -82.05
C HIS A 56 67.62 -11.35 -81.14
N ILE A 57 67.76 -12.66 -81.28
CA ILE A 57 68.88 -13.54 -80.87
C ILE A 57 70.07 -13.17 -81.77
N PRO A 58 71.38 -13.16 -81.35
CA PRO A 58 72.10 -14.37 -80.93
C PRO A 58 73.35 -14.16 -80.01
N PRO A 59 74.19 -15.17 -79.74
CA PRO A 59 73.90 -16.40 -78.99
C PRO A 59 74.93 -16.67 -77.85
N VAL A 60 74.75 -17.80 -77.15
CA VAL A 60 75.74 -18.57 -76.33
C VAL A 60 76.03 -17.90 -74.96
N ILE A 61 75.84 -18.54 -73.79
CA ILE A 61 76.42 -19.81 -73.31
C ILE A 61 75.50 -20.43 -72.22
N LYS A 62 75.41 -21.77 -72.26
CA LYS A 62 74.74 -22.73 -71.36
C LYS A 62 75.04 -22.50 -69.86
N GLU A 63 74.06 -22.78 -69.01
CA GLU A 63 74.17 -23.76 -67.90
C GLU A 63 72.79 -24.00 -67.23
N GLU A 64 72.27 -25.23 -67.37
CA GLU A 64 71.13 -25.76 -66.61
C GLU A 64 71.55 -25.96 -65.15
N PRO A 65 70.82 -25.45 -64.13
CA PRO A 65 71.01 -25.93 -62.78
C PRO A 65 70.24 -27.25 -62.62
N GLU A 66 70.99 -28.34 -62.58
CA GLU A 66 70.53 -29.68 -62.21
C GLU A 66 69.70 -29.65 -60.91
N GLU A 67 68.47 -30.16 -60.96
CA GLU A 67 67.69 -30.52 -59.78
C GLU A 67 68.45 -31.59 -58.99
N LYS A 68 69.17 -31.17 -57.95
CA LYS A 68 69.74 -32.08 -56.96
C LYS A 68 68.62 -32.82 -56.24
N LYS A 69 68.36 -34.07 -56.66
CA LYS A 69 67.59 -35.05 -55.88
C LYS A 69 68.23 -35.15 -54.50
N MET A 70 67.51 -34.66 -53.49
CA MET A 70 67.93 -34.80 -52.10
C MET A 70 68.12 -36.28 -51.78
N PRO A 71 69.20 -36.66 -51.07
CA PRO A 71 69.48 -38.06 -50.79
C PRO A 71 68.38 -38.66 -49.88
N ASP A 72 67.98 -39.91 -50.15
CA ASP A 72 66.80 -40.56 -49.55
C ASP A 72 66.76 -40.58 -48.02
N TRP A 73 67.92 -40.51 -47.35
CA TRP A 73 68.01 -40.40 -45.89
C TRP A 73 67.56 -39.04 -45.37
N LEU A 74 67.82 -37.96 -46.12
CA LEU A 74 67.40 -36.60 -45.78
C LEU A 74 65.89 -36.44 -46.02
N ARG A 75 65.36 -37.03 -47.10
CA ARG A 75 63.92 -37.04 -47.40
C ARG A 75 63.14 -37.83 -46.34
N LYS A 76 63.63 -39.01 -45.94
CA LYS A 76 63.03 -39.79 -44.85
C LYS A 76 63.17 -39.07 -43.50
N GLY A 77 64.33 -38.47 -43.22
CA GLY A 77 64.56 -37.65 -42.04
C GLY A 77 63.60 -36.46 -41.95
N LEU A 78 63.41 -35.72 -43.06
CA LEU A 78 62.49 -34.59 -43.15
C LEU A 78 61.04 -35.01 -42.86
N ILE A 79 60.62 -36.18 -43.36
CA ILE A 79 59.29 -36.77 -43.09
C ILE A 79 59.13 -37.11 -41.60
N PHE A 80 60.15 -37.70 -40.96
CA PHE A 80 60.10 -38.00 -39.52
C PHE A 80 60.12 -36.73 -38.65
N THR A 81 60.91 -35.71 -39.00
CA THR A 81 60.85 -34.40 -38.30
C THR A 81 59.52 -33.69 -38.54
N GLY A 82 58.97 -33.74 -39.75
CA GLY A 82 57.65 -33.20 -40.05
C GLY A 82 56.55 -33.89 -39.22
N ALA A 83 56.60 -35.22 -39.14
CA ALA A 83 55.70 -36.01 -38.29
C ALA A 83 55.90 -35.70 -36.79
N GLY A 84 57.13 -35.50 -36.33
CA GLY A 84 57.44 -35.11 -34.95
C GLY A 84 56.91 -33.72 -34.58
N ILE A 85 57.07 -32.74 -35.47
CA ILE A 85 56.52 -31.38 -35.31
C ILE A 85 54.99 -31.43 -35.32
N LEU A 86 54.39 -32.22 -36.20
CA LEU A 86 52.95 -32.41 -36.27
C LEU A 86 52.40 -32.99 -34.95
N LEU A 87 53.08 -34.01 -34.39
CA LEU A 87 52.73 -34.60 -33.09
C LEU A 87 52.86 -33.60 -31.94
N LEU A 88 53.89 -32.75 -31.94
CA LEU A 88 54.05 -31.68 -30.95
C LEU A 88 52.94 -30.63 -31.06
N LEU A 89 52.57 -30.22 -32.28
CA LEU A 89 51.47 -29.29 -32.51
C LEU A 89 50.13 -29.88 -32.05
N ILE A 90 49.87 -31.15 -32.36
CA ILE A 90 48.66 -31.87 -31.91
C ILE A 90 48.65 -31.97 -30.38
N GLY A 91 49.77 -32.35 -29.76
CA GLY A 91 49.89 -32.42 -28.29
C GLY A 91 49.71 -31.08 -27.60
N TYR A 92 50.25 -30.01 -28.18
CA TYR A 92 50.07 -28.63 -27.71
C TYR A 92 48.61 -28.18 -27.84
N LEU A 93 47.97 -28.45 -28.98
CA LEU A 93 46.54 -28.17 -29.20
C LEU A 93 45.69 -28.93 -28.18
N ILE A 94 45.90 -30.22 -28.00
CA ILE A 94 45.18 -31.03 -27.01
C ILE A 94 45.37 -30.47 -25.59
N SER A 95 46.60 -30.13 -25.20
CA SER A 95 46.87 -29.55 -23.89
C SER A 95 46.18 -28.19 -23.71
N PHE A 96 46.17 -27.35 -24.75
CA PHE A 96 45.50 -26.06 -24.74
C PHE A 96 43.98 -26.20 -24.62
N PHE A 97 43.38 -27.16 -25.34
CA PHE A 97 41.95 -27.44 -25.24
C PHE A 97 41.55 -28.06 -23.89
N ILE A 98 42.42 -28.89 -23.28
CA ILE A 98 42.18 -29.47 -21.95
C ILE A 98 42.27 -28.41 -20.85
N THR A 99 43.10 -27.38 -20.98
CA THR A 99 43.31 -26.39 -19.91
C THR A 99 42.54 -25.10 -20.12
N THR A 100 42.61 -24.49 -21.30
CA THR A 100 42.08 -23.13 -21.53
C THR A 100 40.56 -23.09 -21.64
N VAL A 101 39.97 -24.06 -22.36
CA VAL A 101 38.51 -24.11 -22.57
C VAL A 101 37.72 -24.31 -21.27
N PRO A 102 38.07 -25.24 -20.36
CA PRO A 102 37.34 -25.35 -19.10
C PRO A 102 37.53 -24.13 -18.19
N SER A 103 38.70 -23.48 -18.20
CA SER A 103 38.92 -22.24 -17.44
C SER A 103 38.06 -21.08 -17.95
N GLN A 104 37.87 -20.93 -19.26
CA GLN A 104 36.98 -19.92 -19.82
C GLN A 104 35.51 -20.19 -19.46
N LYS A 105 35.07 -21.46 -19.53
CA LYS A 105 33.72 -21.85 -19.10
C LYS A 105 33.50 -21.57 -17.62
N ALA A 106 34.46 -21.93 -16.77
CA ALA A 106 34.39 -21.66 -15.34
C ALA A 106 34.31 -20.15 -15.04
N TYR A 107 35.08 -19.32 -15.75
CA TYR A 107 35.02 -17.86 -15.59
C TYR A 107 33.66 -17.30 -16.02
N GLN A 108 33.10 -17.77 -17.14
CA GLN A 108 31.75 -17.39 -17.58
C GLN A 108 30.68 -17.82 -16.57
N THR A 109 30.78 -19.02 -16.02
CA THR A 109 29.87 -19.50 -14.98
C THR A 109 29.96 -18.63 -13.72
N VAL A 110 31.17 -18.30 -13.25
CA VAL A 110 31.36 -17.43 -12.08
C VAL A 110 30.82 -16.02 -12.34
N LEU A 111 31.03 -15.45 -13.53
CA LEU A 111 30.45 -14.16 -13.89
C LEU A 111 28.91 -14.20 -13.93
N GLN A 112 28.35 -15.28 -14.47
CA GLN A 112 26.90 -15.47 -14.50
C GLN A 112 26.33 -15.63 -13.09
N GLU A 113 26.97 -16.41 -12.22
CA GLU A 113 26.59 -16.54 -10.81
C GLU A 113 26.70 -15.21 -10.06
N LEU A 114 27.76 -14.43 -10.30
CA LEU A 114 27.95 -13.13 -9.66
C LEU A 114 26.86 -12.15 -10.10
N ASN A 115 26.54 -12.08 -11.39
CA ASN A 115 25.44 -11.26 -11.91
C ASN A 115 24.09 -11.72 -11.34
N ASN A 116 23.83 -13.02 -11.26
CA ASN A 116 22.62 -13.55 -10.62
C ASN A 116 22.52 -13.14 -9.15
N LYS A 117 23.64 -13.21 -8.40
CA LYS A 117 23.70 -12.81 -6.99
C LYS A 117 23.53 -11.30 -6.80
N GLU A 118 24.08 -10.49 -7.72
CA GLU A 118 23.86 -9.05 -7.74
C GLU A 118 22.37 -8.72 -7.98
N ASN A 119 21.73 -9.41 -8.92
CA ASN A 119 20.28 -9.26 -9.17
C ASN A 119 19.43 -9.70 -7.98
N GLU A 120 19.78 -10.81 -7.32
CA GLU A 120 19.12 -11.25 -6.08
C GLU A 120 19.25 -10.19 -4.97
N LEU A 121 20.44 -9.59 -4.82
CA LEU A 121 20.69 -8.55 -3.82
C LEU A 121 19.90 -7.27 -4.12
N ASN A 122 19.87 -6.84 -5.38
CA ASN A 122 19.09 -5.67 -5.81
C ASN A 122 17.58 -5.89 -5.57
N ASN A 123 17.08 -7.10 -5.85
CA ASN A 123 15.69 -7.45 -5.57
C ASN A 123 15.40 -7.46 -4.06
N LEU A 124 16.31 -8.03 -3.26
CA LEU A 124 16.17 -8.02 -1.80
C LEU A 124 16.18 -6.59 -1.23
N HIS A 125 17.00 -5.69 -1.80
CA HIS A 125 17.03 -4.30 -1.41
C HIS A 125 15.71 -3.59 -1.74
N ALA A 126 15.18 -3.80 -2.95
CA ALA A 126 13.88 -3.26 -3.33
C ALA A 126 12.73 -3.77 -2.44
N GLN A 127 12.74 -5.07 -2.09
CA GLN A 127 11.77 -5.64 -1.15
C GLN A 127 11.90 -5.04 0.25
N PHE A 128 13.13 -4.83 0.72
CA PHE A 128 13.37 -4.19 2.01
C PHE A 128 12.84 -2.75 2.04
N ASP A 129 13.11 -1.97 1.00
CA ASP A 129 12.60 -0.61 0.87
C ASP A 129 11.07 -0.57 0.82
N GLN A 130 10.46 -1.51 0.09
CA GLN A 130 9.01 -1.67 0.05
C GLN A 130 8.43 -1.97 1.44
N VAL A 131 8.97 -2.97 2.14
CA VAL A 131 8.51 -3.33 3.50
C VAL A 131 8.69 -2.16 4.46
N SER A 132 9.79 -1.40 4.34
CA SER A 132 10.01 -0.21 5.15
C SER A 132 8.94 0.85 4.91
N ASN A 133 8.55 1.08 3.65
CA ASN A 133 7.48 2.01 3.30
C ASN A 133 6.12 1.50 3.80
N ASP A 134 5.81 0.22 3.60
CA ASP A 134 4.56 -0.39 4.08
C ASP A 134 4.45 -0.31 5.62
N LEU A 135 5.56 -0.47 6.34
CA LEU A 135 5.60 -0.34 7.79
C LEU A 135 5.36 1.12 8.23
N GLN A 136 5.96 2.08 7.53
CA GLN A 136 5.73 3.51 7.79
C GLN A 136 4.27 3.88 7.55
N ASP A 137 3.66 3.40 6.46
CA ASP A 137 2.26 3.64 6.15
C ASP A 137 1.34 2.98 7.18
N THR A 138 1.67 1.77 7.62
CA THR A 138 0.94 1.08 8.69
C THR A 138 1.01 1.86 10.00
N GLN A 139 2.18 2.38 10.37
CA GLN A 139 2.33 3.21 11.57
C GLN A 139 1.49 4.48 11.48
N ASN A 140 1.55 5.18 10.35
CA ASN A 140 0.74 6.38 10.13
C ASN A 140 -0.76 6.07 10.21
N ASN A 141 -1.19 4.91 9.71
CA ASN A 141 -2.59 4.48 9.78
C ASN A 141 -3.00 4.14 11.23
N LEU A 142 -2.13 3.46 12.00
CA LEU A 142 -2.38 3.20 13.42
C LEU A 142 -2.54 4.48 14.23
N ASP A 143 -1.66 5.47 14.00
CA ASP A 143 -1.74 6.76 14.68
C ASP A 143 -3.06 7.48 14.37
N ARG A 144 -3.53 7.43 13.11
CA ARG A 144 -4.85 7.97 12.71
C ARG A 144 -6.00 7.24 13.39
N ILE A 145 -6.00 5.91 13.36
CA ILE A 145 -7.05 5.10 14.01
C ILE A 145 -7.12 5.41 15.51
N GLN A 146 -5.96 5.58 16.17
CA GLN A 146 -5.91 5.94 17.59
C GLN A 146 -6.53 7.32 17.85
N GLN A 147 -6.27 8.31 17.00
CA GLN A 147 -6.89 9.63 17.10
C GLN A 147 -8.40 9.58 16.84
N ASP A 148 -8.84 8.81 15.85
CA ASP A 148 -10.26 8.62 15.54
C ASP A 148 -10.97 7.95 16.71
N TYR A 149 -10.35 6.94 17.33
CA TYR A 149 -10.90 6.27 18.51
C TYR A 149 -11.06 7.22 19.70
N GLN A 150 -10.07 8.06 19.98
CA GLN A 150 -10.18 9.07 21.05
C GLN A 150 -11.30 10.08 20.79
N THR A 151 -11.45 10.50 19.52
CA THR A 151 -12.53 11.42 19.13
C THR A 151 -13.89 10.75 19.29
N LEU A 152 -14.02 9.50 18.86
CA LEU A 152 -15.23 8.71 18.98
C LEU A 152 -15.62 8.50 20.45
N GLU A 153 -14.66 8.17 21.31
CA GLU A 153 -14.88 7.99 22.74
C GLU A 153 -15.38 9.29 23.39
N ASN A 154 -14.75 10.43 23.10
CA ASN A 154 -15.19 11.73 23.62
C ASN A 154 -16.62 12.07 23.16
N ASN A 155 -16.94 11.84 21.88
CA ASN A 155 -18.27 12.05 21.35
C ASN A 155 -19.31 11.13 21.99
N HIS A 156 -18.93 9.87 22.26
CA HIS A 156 -19.79 8.91 22.93
C HIS A 156 -20.10 9.33 24.37
N GLN A 157 -19.09 9.75 25.13
CA GLN A 157 -19.28 10.26 26.49
C GLN A 157 -20.16 11.51 26.52
N GLN A 158 -19.97 12.42 25.56
CA GLN A 158 -20.83 13.61 25.43
C GLN A 158 -22.27 13.23 25.10
N LEU A 159 -22.49 12.25 24.22
CA LEU A 159 -23.82 11.75 23.88
C LEU A 159 -24.53 11.14 25.09
N ILE A 160 -23.82 10.34 25.91
CA ILE A 160 -24.36 9.79 27.15
C ILE A 160 -24.77 10.92 28.09
N ALA A 161 -23.88 11.88 28.35
CA ALA A 161 -24.17 13.01 29.25
C ALA A 161 -25.35 13.86 28.76
N ASN A 162 -25.45 14.10 27.45
CA ASN A 162 -26.58 14.81 26.85
C ASN A 162 -27.89 14.02 26.98
N SER A 163 -27.84 12.70 26.76
CA SER A 163 -28.99 11.82 26.92
C SER A 163 -29.50 11.80 28.38
N GLU A 164 -28.60 11.68 29.36
CA GLU A 164 -28.95 11.71 30.78
C GLU A 164 -29.53 13.07 31.20
N PHE A 165 -28.96 14.17 30.70
CA PHE A 165 -29.50 15.51 30.90
C PHE A 165 -30.92 15.64 30.33
N ASN A 166 -31.13 15.23 29.08
CA ASN A 166 -32.41 15.30 28.39
C ASN A 166 -33.47 14.45 29.10
N GLN A 167 -33.13 13.23 29.49
CA GLN A 167 -34.03 12.34 30.23
C GLN A 167 -34.45 12.98 31.55
N THR A 168 -33.49 13.50 32.32
CA THR A 168 -33.78 14.10 33.62
C THR A 168 -34.61 15.38 33.48
N LEU A 169 -34.38 16.18 32.44
CA LEU A 169 -35.19 17.36 32.14
C LEU A 169 -36.64 16.96 31.79
N ILE A 170 -36.83 15.88 31.01
CA ILE A 170 -38.17 15.35 30.69
C ILE A 170 -38.85 14.85 31.96
N ASP A 171 -38.15 14.08 32.80
CA ASP A 171 -38.69 13.58 34.06
C ASP A 171 -39.11 14.73 34.97
N MET A 172 -38.30 15.79 35.07
CA MET A 172 -38.64 17.00 35.81
C MET A 172 -39.91 17.69 35.26
N LYS A 173 -40.02 17.84 33.93
CA LYS A 173 -41.21 18.41 33.28
C LYS A 173 -42.45 17.56 33.58
N TYR A 174 -42.31 16.24 33.55
CA TYR A 174 -43.38 15.30 33.87
C TYR A 174 -43.86 15.46 35.32
N GLU A 175 -42.95 15.50 36.30
CA GLU A 175 -43.28 15.71 37.71
C GLU A 175 -43.97 17.05 37.96
N ILE A 176 -43.56 18.12 37.27
CA ILE A 176 -44.26 19.41 37.34
C ILE A 176 -45.66 19.33 36.73
N GLY A 177 -45.83 18.60 35.63
CA GLY A 177 -47.13 18.29 35.05
C GLY A 177 -48.04 17.54 36.02
N LEU A 178 -47.51 16.51 36.69
CA LEU A 178 -48.21 15.76 37.73
C LEU A 178 -48.60 16.64 38.92
N ALA A 179 -47.69 17.51 39.40
CA ALA A 179 -47.98 18.43 40.48
C ALA A 179 -49.15 19.36 40.13
N ARG A 180 -49.16 19.92 38.92
CA ARG A 180 -50.25 20.76 38.42
C ARG A 180 -51.56 19.99 38.34
N PHE A 181 -51.53 18.77 37.79
CA PHE A 181 -52.71 17.92 37.68
C PHE A 181 -53.28 17.57 39.07
N ALA A 182 -52.43 17.24 40.04
CA ALA A 182 -52.86 16.94 41.40
C ALA A 182 -53.49 18.17 42.08
N LEU A 183 -52.92 19.37 41.92
CA LEU A 183 -53.52 20.61 42.45
C LEU A 183 -54.88 20.92 41.83
N LEU A 184 -55.05 20.71 40.53
CA LEU A 184 -56.34 20.88 39.85
C LEU A 184 -57.43 19.92 40.37
N ASN A 185 -57.03 18.77 40.93
CA ASN A 185 -57.92 17.79 41.53
C ASN A 185 -57.99 17.90 43.07
N GLU A 186 -57.51 19.00 43.64
CA GLU A 186 -57.48 19.25 45.09
C GLU A 186 -56.66 18.20 45.90
N ASP A 187 -55.81 17.41 45.24
CA ASP A 187 -54.93 16.43 45.87
C ASP A 187 -53.58 17.08 46.25
N LEU A 188 -53.59 17.76 47.39
CA LEU A 188 -52.41 18.44 47.94
C LEU A 188 -51.28 17.48 48.31
N LEU A 189 -51.58 16.22 48.63
CA LEU A 189 -50.55 15.25 49.03
C LEU A 189 -49.75 14.82 47.80
N SER A 190 -50.44 14.40 46.74
CA SER A 190 -49.80 14.02 45.48
C SER A 190 -49.08 15.20 44.84
N ALA A 191 -49.65 16.40 44.89
CA ALA A 191 -49.00 17.61 44.39
C ALA A 191 -47.65 17.86 45.08
N ARG A 192 -47.63 17.74 46.42
CA ARG A 192 -46.41 17.92 47.20
C ARG A 192 -45.36 16.86 46.90
N GLN A 193 -45.79 15.60 46.73
CA GLN A 193 -44.87 14.52 46.39
C GLN A 193 -44.23 14.77 45.01
N ALA A 194 -45.03 15.13 44.02
CA ALA A 194 -44.54 15.45 42.67
C ALA A 194 -43.58 16.66 42.67
N ILE A 195 -43.84 17.71 43.47
CA ILE A 195 -42.90 18.84 43.64
C ILE A 195 -41.57 18.38 44.25
N ILE A 196 -41.59 17.47 45.22
CA ILE A 196 -40.37 16.92 45.82
C ILE A 196 -39.58 16.14 44.77
N LEU A 197 -40.23 15.27 43.99
CA LEU A 197 -39.61 14.52 42.92
C LEU A 197 -39.03 15.45 41.84
N ALA A 198 -39.76 16.50 41.45
CA ALA A 198 -39.26 17.52 40.53
C ALA A 198 -37.98 18.20 41.03
N ARG A 199 -37.89 18.50 42.34
CA ARG A 199 -36.67 19.03 42.96
C ARG A 199 -35.52 18.02 42.92
N GLU A 200 -35.79 16.75 43.19
CA GLU A 200 -34.78 15.69 43.11
C GLU A 200 -34.23 15.54 41.68
N GLN A 201 -35.08 15.63 40.66
CA GLN A 201 -34.63 15.63 39.26
C GLN A 201 -33.83 16.89 38.92
N PHE A 202 -34.27 18.05 39.40
CA PHE A 202 -33.55 19.30 39.22
C PHE A 202 -32.13 19.25 39.77
N GLU A 203 -31.91 18.73 40.99
CA GLU A 203 -30.57 18.65 41.58
C GLU A 203 -29.57 17.84 40.73
N LYS A 204 -30.05 16.82 40.00
CA LYS A 204 -29.21 16.02 39.10
C LYS A 204 -28.69 16.81 37.89
N ILE A 205 -29.49 17.72 37.35
CA ILE A 205 -29.12 18.55 36.19
C ILE A 205 -28.64 19.96 36.55
N ARG A 206 -28.76 20.34 37.82
CA ARG A 206 -28.48 21.69 38.32
C ARG A 206 -27.11 22.23 37.90
N ILE A 207 -26.07 21.39 37.95
CA ILE A 207 -24.68 21.75 37.60
C ILE A 207 -24.44 21.82 36.08
N LEU A 208 -25.36 21.28 35.28
CA LEU A 208 -25.29 21.24 33.81
C LEU A 208 -26.05 22.42 33.17
N LEU A 209 -26.74 23.22 33.99
CA LEU A 209 -27.47 24.42 33.60
C LEU A 209 -26.62 25.67 33.88
N ASP A 210 -26.90 26.74 33.13
CA ASP A 210 -26.34 28.05 33.43
C ASP A 210 -26.72 28.49 34.84
N ALA A 211 -25.80 29.16 35.54
CA ALA A 211 -25.96 29.54 36.95
C ALA A 211 -27.25 30.35 37.20
N ASP A 212 -27.61 31.23 36.26
CA ASP A 212 -28.82 32.06 36.34
C ASP A 212 -30.10 31.23 36.16
N ILE A 213 -30.10 30.27 35.24
CA ILE A 213 -31.23 29.35 35.02
C ILE A 213 -31.40 28.44 36.23
N SER A 214 -30.29 27.87 36.70
CA SER A 214 -30.20 26.98 37.83
C SER A 214 -30.75 27.64 39.11
N SER A 215 -30.24 28.82 39.47
CA SER A 215 -30.73 29.58 40.61
C SER A 215 -32.21 29.97 40.48
N GLY A 216 -32.63 30.46 39.30
CA GLY A 216 -34.03 30.84 39.08
C GLY A 216 -35.02 29.68 39.19
N ILE A 217 -34.64 28.48 38.75
CA ILE A 217 -35.46 27.27 38.91
C ILE A 217 -35.48 26.82 40.37
N GLN A 218 -34.33 26.84 41.05
CA GLN A 218 -34.20 26.47 42.45
C GLN A 218 -35.12 27.34 43.34
N ASP A 219 -34.97 28.66 43.24
CA ASP A 219 -35.74 29.62 44.02
C ASP A 219 -37.25 29.42 43.81
N ARG A 220 -37.65 29.22 42.56
CA ARG A 220 -39.05 29.01 42.18
C ARG A 220 -39.61 27.70 42.71
N LEU A 221 -38.86 26.60 42.66
CA LEU A 221 -39.27 25.31 43.23
C LEU A 221 -39.38 25.38 44.76
N GLU A 222 -38.46 26.07 45.43
CA GLU A 222 -38.51 26.29 46.88
C GLU A 222 -39.73 27.13 47.28
N ASP A 223 -40.02 28.19 46.52
CA ASP A 223 -41.19 29.02 46.71
C ASP A 223 -42.49 28.23 46.51
N ILE A 224 -42.60 27.47 45.41
CA ILE A 224 -43.74 26.59 45.12
C ILE A 224 -43.96 25.61 46.28
N GLN A 225 -42.90 24.95 46.75
CA GLN A 225 -43.00 23.98 47.84
C GLN A 225 -43.50 24.61 49.16
N ARG A 226 -43.15 25.88 49.41
CA ARG A 226 -43.64 26.63 50.57
C ARG A 226 -45.11 26.98 50.43
N ILE A 227 -45.51 27.55 49.29
CA ILE A 227 -46.86 28.09 49.08
C ILE A 227 -47.91 27.01 48.81
N VAL A 228 -47.54 25.83 48.29
CA VAL A 228 -48.50 24.76 47.97
C VAL A 228 -49.38 24.32 49.15
N ARG A 229 -48.93 24.54 50.38
CA ARG A 229 -49.69 24.22 51.60
C ARG A 229 -50.67 25.32 52.02
N THR A 230 -50.36 26.57 51.69
CA THR A 230 -51.06 27.75 52.19
C THR A 230 -51.92 28.43 51.14
N ASP A 231 -51.52 28.32 49.88
CA ASP A 231 -52.12 28.99 48.73
C ASP A 231 -51.91 28.11 47.47
N PRO A 232 -52.75 27.08 47.29
CA PRO A 232 -52.61 26.13 46.18
C PRO A 232 -52.91 26.76 44.82
N GLU A 233 -53.74 27.80 44.76
CA GLU A 233 -54.00 28.55 43.52
C GLU A 233 -52.75 29.29 43.06
N LYS A 234 -52.08 30.01 43.96
CA LYS A 234 -50.80 30.64 43.65
C LYS A 234 -49.73 29.61 43.29
N ALA A 235 -49.69 28.47 43.98
CA ALA A 235 -48.76 27.39 43.65
C ALA A 235 -48.97 26.86 42.23
N LEU A 236 -50.24 26.74 41.79
CA LEU A 236 -50.59 26.31 40.45
C LEU A 236 -50.12 27.32 39.38
N ASP A 237 -50.26 28.62 39.63
CA ASP A 237 -49.77 29.67 38.74
C ASP A 237 -48.24 29.67 38.64
N GLU A 238 -47.53 29.54 39.77
CA GLU A 238 -46.07 29.48 39.77
C GLU A 238 -45.54 28.22 39.07
N LEU A 239 -46.21 27.07 39.22
CA LEU A 239 -45.93 25.83 38.50
C LEU A 239 -46.18 25.96 37.00
N ARG A 240 -47.21 26.70 36.59
CA ARG A 240 -47.47 26.99 35.18
C ARG A 240 -46.32 27.80 34.59
N THR A 241 -45.92 28.89 35.23
CA THR A 241 -44.78 29.70 34.77
C THR A 241 -43.48 28.89 34.75
N LEU A 242 -43.26 28.04 35.76
CA LEU A 242 -42.10 27.14 35.76
C LEU A 242 -42.12 26.17 34.57
N SER A 243 -43.27 25.55 34.30
CA SER A 243 -43.46 24.65 33.14
C SER A 243 -43.16 25.38 31.82
N GLU A 244 -43.67 26.60 31.64
CA GLU A 244 -43.39 27.42 30.45
C GLU A 244 -41.90 27.76 30.31
N ASN A 245 -41.19 28.00 31.42
CA ASN A 245 -39.76 28.26 31.41
C ASN A 245 -38.94 27.00 31.08
N LEU A 246 -39.34 25.84 31.59
CA LEU A 246 -38.66 24.57 31.28
C LEU A 246 -38.78 24.16 29.82
N GLU A 247 -39.87 24.53 29.15
CA GLU A 247 -40.00 24.30 27.70
C GLU A 247 -39.02 25.11 26.85
N ARG A 248 -38.41 26.16 27.42
CA ARG A 248 -37.39 26.97 26.74
C ARG A 248 -35.99 26.40 26.89
N ILE A 249 -35.79 25.42 27.76
CA ILE A 249 -34.49 24.76 27.91
C ILE A 249 -34.33 23.78 26.75
N PRO A 250 -33.33 23.99 25.85
CA PRO A 250 -33.14 23.12 24.70
C PRO A 250 -32.63 21.76 25.16
N LEU A 251 -33.06 20.72 24.44
CA LEU A 251 -32.42 19.41 24.52
C LEU A 251 -31.01 19.51 23.95
N LYS A 252 -30.07 18.81 24.58
CA LYS A 252 -28.65 18.78 24.20
C LYS A 252 -28.32 17.60 23.30
#